data_AF-A0A3M2X1H0-F1
#
_entry.id   AF-A0A3M2X1H0-F1
#
_cell.length_a   1.000
_cell.length_b   1.000
_cell.length_c   1.000
_cell.angle_alpha   90.00
_cell.angle_beta   90.00
_cell.angle_gamma   90.00
#
_symmetry.space_group_name_H-M   'P 1'
#
loop_
_entity.id
_entity.type
_entity.pdbx_description
1 polymer ?
#
loop_
_entity_poly.entity_id
_entity_poly.type
_entity_poly.pdbx_seq_one_letter_code
_entity_poly.pdbx_strand_id
1 'polypeptide(L)'
;MRTWHELTAKRTLDLPGSSEHFKEDYKAATNQVFGELGYAIDMGNAQLEPFANLAHVRLDTDAFDENSNAIRLENKTQDNHITFSTLGLRAATHLNAGGVAIKPNATLGWRRAYGDVTPESRAAFSGGSTFELSGAPIARSAAVLGAGVDLGLSDTLSVGLSYNGQVSSDASDQTLNARVTLAF
;
A
#
# COMPACT_ATOMS: atom_id res chain seq x y z
N MET A 1 -9.13 4.74 -9.67
CA MET A 1 -9.33 5.48 -8.41
C MET A 1 -8.28 6.60 -8.35
N ARG A 2 -8.66 7.79 -7.88
CA ARG A 2 -7.73 8.91 -7.68
C ARG A 2 -7.86 9.41 -6.24
N THR A 3 -6.72 9.54 -5.56
CA THR A 3 -6.63 10.01 -4.17
C THR A 3 -5.72 11.22 -4.12
N TRP A 4 -6.08 12.21 -3.30
CA TRP A 4 -5.29 13.41 -3.08
C TRP A 4 -4.70 13.38 -1.68
N HIS A 5 -3.47 13.85 -1.55
CA HIS A 5 -2.72 13.88 -0.31
C HIS A 5 -2.21 15.29 -0.03
N GLU A 6 -2.41 15.76 1.19
CA GLU A 6 -1.68 16.87 1.78
C GLU A 6 -0.63 16.28 2.71
N LEU A 7 0.64 16.58 2.44
CA LEU A 7 1.78 15.99 3.14
C LEU A 7 2.59 17.10 3.78
N THR A 8 2.90 16.96 5.08
CA THR A 8 3.85 17.81 5.79
C THR A 8 5.15 17.04 5.96
N ALA A 9 6.21 17.45 5.28
CA ALA A 9 7.56 16.93 5.55
C ALA A 9 8.25 17.75 6.63
N LYS A 10 8.96 17.06 7.52
CA LYS A 10 9.91 17.66 8.45
C LYS A 10 11.24 16.93 8.31
N ARG A 11 12.31 17.65 8.00
CA ARG A 11 13.65 17.08 7.85
C ARG A 11 14.63 17.82 8.73
N THR A 12 15.48 17.07 9.41
CA THR A 12 16.62 17.62 10.14
C THR A 12 17.88 17.24 9.38
N LEU A 13 18.73 18.22 9.08
CA LEU A 13 20.04 18.02 8.50
C LEU A 13 21.09 18.39 9.55
N ASP A 14 21.79 17.38 10.04
CA ASP A 14 22.90 17.58 10.97
C ASP A 14 24.20 17.76 10.18
N LEU A 15 24.79 18.95 10.29
CA LEU A 15 26.09 19.30 9.77
C LEU A 15 27.09 19.43 10.92
N PRO A 16 28.41 19.24 10.69
CA PRO A 16 29.40 19.47 11.73
C PRO A 16 29.34 20.93 12.25
N GLY A 17 28.76 21.12 13.44
CA GLY A 17 28.63 22.42 14.09
C GLY A 17 27.29 23.16 13.88
N SER A 18 26.34 22.62 13.11
CA SER A 18 24.99 23.18 12.97
C SER A 18 23.94 22.12 12.69
N SER A 19 22.69 22.36 13.11
CA SER A 19 21.55 21.51 12.77
C SER A 19 20.49 22.40 12.12
N GLU A 20 20.08 22.03 10.91
CA GLU A 20 19.10 22.77 10.13
C GLU A 20 17.78 22.00 10.11
N HIS A 21 16.68 22.68 10.43
CA HIS A 21 15.34 22.13 10.41
C HIS A 21 14.57 22.69 9.22
N PHE A 22 14.08 21.79 8.38
CA PHE A 22 13.24 22.09 7.23
C PHE A 22 11.83 21.59 7.53
N LYS A 23 10.82 22.41 7.22
CA LYS A 23 9.42 22.03 7.27
C LYS A 23 8.73 22.57 6.03
N GLU A 24 8.08 21.71 5.26
CA GLU A 24 7.31 22.13 4.07
C GLU A 24 6.04 21.31 3.92
N ASP A 25 4.99 21.98 3.44
CA ASP A 25 3.71 21.36 3.09
C ASP A 25 3.63 21.23 1.56
N TYR A 26 3.40 20.02 1.05
CA TYR A 26 3.32 19.76 -0.39
C TYR A 26 2.13 18.86 -0.73
N LYS A 27 1.75 18.88 -2.00
CA LYS A 27 0.62 18.13 -2.53
C LYS A 27 1.12 16.95 -3.36
N ALA A 28 0.45 15.82 -3.20
CA ALA A 28 0.65 14.65 -4.03
C ALA A 28 -0.70 14.05 -4.44
N ALA A 29 -0.74 13.44 -5.63
CA ALA A 29 -1.90 12.73 -6.13
C ALA A 29 -1.51 11.31 -6.51
N THR A 30 -2.31 10.34 -6.07
CA THR A 30 -2.15 8.93 -6.44
C THR A 30 -3.27 8.55 -7.41
N ASN A 31 -2.88 8.10 -8.59
CA ASN A 31 -3.77 7.53 -9.60
C ASN A 31 -3.55 6.02 -9.66
N GLN A 32 -4.61 5.22 -9.52
CA GLN A 32 -4.54 3.77 -9.57
C GLN A 32 -5.57 3.18 -10.52
N VAL A 33 -5.14 2.23 -11.33
CA VAL A 33 -6.00 1.31 -12.11
C VAL A 33 -5.62 -0.12 -11.77
N PHE A 34 -6.61 -1.00 -11.69
CA PHE A 34 -6.37 -2.42 -11.40
C PHE A 34 -7.34 -3.31 -12.17
N GLY A 35 -6.90 -4.54 -12.42
CA GLY A 35 -7.71 -5.61 -12.97
C GLY A 35 -7.35 -6.93 -12.30
N GLU A 36 -8.34 -7.79 -12.11
CA GLU A 36 -8.16 -9.11 -11.49
C GLU A 36 -8.89 -10.18 -12.29
N LEU A 37 -8.26 -11.34 -12.40
CA LEU A 37 -8.83 -12.57 -12.94
C LEU A 37 -8.81 -13.62 -11.84
N GLY A 38 -9.93 -14.27 -11.59
CA GLY A 38 -10.06 -15.35 -10.61
C GLY A 38 -10.89 -16.48 -11.16
N TYR A 39 -10.61 -17.71 -10.71
CA TYR A 39 -11.40 -18.89 -11.08
C TYR A 39 -11.82 -19.66 -9.82
N ALA A 40 -13.09 -19.53 -9.43
CA ALA A 40 -13.62 -20.19 -8.25
C ALA A 40 -13.87 -21.67 -8.52
N ILE A 41 -13.35 -22.53 -7.64
CA ILE A 41 -13.53 -23.97 -7.65
C ILE A 41 -14.28 -24.35 -6.38
N ASP A 42 -15.54 -24.74 -6.55
CA ASP A 42 -16.37 -25.19 -5.44
C ASP A 42 -16.07 -26.66 -5.08
N MET A 43 -15.82 -26.90 -3.80
CA MET A 43 -15.45 -28.20 -3.23
C MET A 43 -16.38 -28.52 -2.03
N GLY A 44 -17.68 -28.50 -2.28
CA GLY A 44 -18.70 -28.76 -1.27
C GLY A 44 -18.90 -27.56 -0.34
N ASN A 45 -18.38 -27.64 0.88
CA ASN A 45 -18.45 -26.55 1.85
C ASN A 45 -17.24 -25.61 1.81
N ALA A 46 -16.26 -25.89 0.94
CA ALA A 46 -15.10 -25.04 0.71
C ALA A 46 -15.07 -24.53 -0.73
N GLN A 47 -14.42 -23.40 -0.94
CA GLN A 47 -14.15 -22.81 -2.23
C GLN A 47 -12.67 -22.45 -2.31
N LEU A 48 -12.05 -22.77 -3.43
CA LEU A 48 -10.67 -22.42 -3.73
C LEU A 48 -10.62 -21.57 -5.00
N GLU A 49 -9.99 -20.40 -4.94
CA GLU A 49 -9.94 -19.44 -6.04
C GLU A 49 -8.49 -19.03 -6.30
N PRO A 50 -7.78 -19.63 -7.28
CA PRO A 50 -6.59 -19.02 -7.84
C PRO A 50 -6.95 -17.69 -8.50
N PHE A 51 -6.13 -16.67 -8.25
CA PHE A 51 -6.30 -15.35 -8.84
C PHE A 51 -4.99 -14.76 -9.35
N ALA A 52 -5.11 -13.88 -10.35
CA ALA A 52 -4.07 -13.06 -10.90
C ALA A 52 -4.56 -11.62 -10.95
N ASN A 53 -3.83 -10.72 -10.32
CA ASN A 53 -4.15 -9.31 -10.23
C ASN A 53 -3.02 -8.47 -10.85
N LEU A 54 -3.38 -7.45 -11.60
CA LEU A 54 -2.47 -6.44 -12.12
C LEU A 54 -2.98 -5.07 -11.68
N ALA A 55 -2.12 -4.30 -11.01
CA ALA A 55 -2.41 -2.95 -10.58
C ALA A 55 -1.30 -2.00 -11.07
N HIS A 56 -1.68 -0.88 -11.64
CA HIS A 56 -0.77 0.19 -12.03
C HIS A 56 -1.08 1.42 -11.17
N VAL A 57 -0.06 1.89 -10.46
CA VAL A 57 -0.12 3.03 -9.55
C VAL A 57 0.85 4.09 -10.06
N ARG A 58 0.33 5.31 -10.23
CA ARG A 58 1.09 6.49 -10.56
C ARG A 58 0.98 7.47 -9.40
N LEU A 59 2.12 7.89 -8.87
CA LEU A 59 2.22 8.94 -7.86
C LEU A 59 2.81 10.17 -8.53
N ASP A 60 2.03 11.24 -8.56
CA ASP A 60 2.43 12.53 -9.10
C ASP A 60 2.62 13.47 -7.88
N THR A 61 3.83 13.97 -7.66
CA THR A 61 4.18 14.89 -6.56
C THR A 61 4.53 16.26 -7.13
N ASP A 62 3.83 17.31 -6.69
CA ASP A 62 4.07 18.68 -7.14
C ASP A 62 5.45 19.17 -6.70
N ALA A 63 6.03 20.13 -7.43
CA ALA A 63 7.28 20.78 -7.02
C ALA A 63 7.08 21.53 -5.70
N PHE A 64 8.07 21.46 -4.80
CA PHE A 64 8.04 22.15 -3.51
C PHE A 64 9.43 22.63 -3.11
N ASP A 65 9.49 23.72 -2.35
CA ASP A 65 10.73 24.31 -1.89
C ASP A 65 10.87 24.11 -0.39
N GLU A 66 11.84 23.32 0.06
CA GLU A 66 12.15 23.20 1.48
C GLU A 66 13.01 24.39 1.91
N ASN A 67 12.52 25.15 2.88
CA ASN A 67 13.22 26.29 3.44
C ASN A 67 13.70 26.00 4.87
N SER A 68 14.97 26.31 5.16
CA SER A 68 15.45 26.56 6.53
C SER A 68 15.84 28.03 6.68
N ASN A 69 16.30 28.40 7.88
CA ASN A 69 16.80 29.76 8.14
C ASN A 69 18.05 30.11 7.30
N ALA A 70 18.79 29.12 6.80
CA ALA A 70 20.07 29.32 6.09
C ALA A 70 20.11 28.76 4.66
N ILE A 71 19.26 27.78 4.33
CA ILE A 71 19.33 27.04 3.06
C ILE A 71 17.93 26.88 2.45
N ARG A 72 17.85 27.04 1.12
CA ARG A 72 16.68 26.68 0.32
C ARG A 72 17.01 25.51 -0.60
N LEU A 73 16.18 24.48 -0.55
CA LEU A 73 16.28 23.30 -1.39
C LEU A 73 15.05 23.23 -2.29
N GLU A 74 15.27 23.30 -3.60
CA GLU A 74 14.22 23.21 -4.60
C GLU A 74 14.04 21.73 -4.99
N ASN A 75 12.85 21.18 -4.76
CA ASN A 75 12.47 19.85 -5.22
C ASN A 75 11.56 19.99 -6.44
N LYS A 76 11.98 19.40 -7.57
CA LYS A 76 11.21 19.43 -8.80
C LYS A 76 10.05 18.44 -8.74
N THR A 77 9.05 18.64 -9.60
CA THR A 77 7.95 17.68 -9.83
C THR A 77 8.52 16.29 -10.06
N GLN A 78 7.95 15.30 -9.36
CA GLN A 78 8.37 13.91 -9.44
C GLN A 78 7.18 13.04 -9.86
N ASP A 79 7.38 12.30 -10.94
CA ASP A 79 6.42 11.33 -11.47
C ASP A 79 6.99 9.93 -11.24
N ASN A 80 6.34 9.14 -10.39
CA ASN A 80 6.73 7.76 -10.12
C ASN A 80 5.64 6.81 -10.59
N HIS A 81 6.00 5.79 -11.37
CA HIS A 81 5.07 4.76 -11.80
C HIS A 81 5.50 3.36 -11.34
N ILE A 82 4.56 2.64 -10.76
CA ILE A 82 4.79 1.31 -10.23
C ILE A 82 3.68 0.39 -10.69
N THR A 83 4.07 -0.69 -11.33
CA THR A 83 3.15 -1.76 -11.70
C THR A 83 3.33 -2.91 -10.73
N PHE A 84 2.26 -3.42 -10.16
CA PHE A 84 2.23 -4.59 -9.32
C PHE A 84 1.52 -5.72 -10.04
N SER A 85 2.14 -6.89 -10.11
CA SER A 85 1.45 -8.13 -10.46
C SER A 85 1.38 -9.00 -9.22
N THR A 86 0.20 -9.54 -8.91
CA THR A 86 0.01 -10.48 -7.80
C THR A 86 -0.57 -11.77 -8.35
N LEU A 87 0.07 -12.88 -8.03
CA LEU A 87 -0.49 -14.21 -8.26
C LEU A 87 -0.79 -14.81 -6.89
N GLY A 88 -1.97 -15.40 -6.71
CA GLY A 88 -2.33 -15.95 -5.42
C GLY A 88 -3.44 -16.97 -5.48
N LEU A 89 -3.77 -17.44 -4.28
CA LEU A 89 -4.78 -18.44 -4.01
C LEU A 89 -5.59 -17.96 -2.81
N ARG A 90 -6.92 -17.95 -2.97
CA ARG A 90 -7.87 -17.72 -1.89
C ARG A 90 -8.56 -19.02 -1.56
N ALA A 91 -8.77 -19.25 -0.28
CA ALA A 91 -9.60 -20.35 0.20
C ALA A 91 -10.65 -19.77 1.14
N ALA A 92 -11.89 -20.23 1.01
CA ALA A 92 -12.97 -19.91 1.92
C ALA A 92 -13.75 -21.17 2.27
N THR A 93 -14.25 -21.25 3.49
CA THR A 93 -15.12 -22.35 3.91
C THR A 93 -16.40 -21.79 4.48
N HIS A 94 -17.51 -22.48 4.27
CA HIS A 94 -18.80 -22.18 4.87
C HIS A 94 -19.14 -23.25 5.90
N LEU A 95 -19.25 -22.83 7.15
CA LEU A 95 -19.59 -23.69 8.27
C LEU A 95 -20.83 -23.12 8.98
N ASN A 96 -21.62 -24.00 9.60
CA ASN A 96 -22.67 -23.61 10.50
C ASN A 96 -22.44 -24.32 11.84
N ALA A 97 -22.32 -23.54 12.92
CA ALA A 97 -22.12 -24.07 14.26
C ALA A 97 -23.12 -23.39 15.21
N GLY A 98 -24.02 -24.19 15.80
CA GLY A 98 -24.99 -23.68 16.78
C GLY A 98 -25.96 -22.62 16.23
N GLY A 99 -26.29 -22.67 14.92
CA GLY A 99 -27.17 -21.69 14.27
C GLY A 99 -26.45 -20.43 13.77
N VAL A 100 -25.14 -20.31 14.02
CA VAL A 100 -24.31 -19.19 13.54
C VAL A 100 -23.59 -19.62 12.26
N ALA A 101 -23.69 -18.80 11.21
CA ALA A 101 -22.93 -18.99 9.98
C ALA A 101 -21.49 -18.48 10.19
N ILE A 102 -20.50 -19.34 9.96
CA ILE A 102 -19.08 -19.03 10.12
C ILE A 102 -18.41 -19.20 8.76
N LYS A 103 -17.69 -18.16 8.32
CA LYS A 103 -17.01 -18.12 7.02
C LYS A 103 -15.52 -17.80 7.22
N PRO A 104 -14.68 -18.77 7.60
CA PRO A 104 -13.23 -18.55 7.59
C PRO A 104 -12.74 -18.40 6.14
N ASN A 105 -11.76 -17.52 5.96
CA ASN A 105 -11.09 -17.32 4.69
C ASN A 105 -9.59 -17.14 4.90
N ALA A 106 -8.82 -17.50 3.88
CA ALA A 106 -7.38 -17.34 3.85
C ALA A 106 -6.93 -16.95 2.45
N THR A 107 -5.88 -16.15 2.36
CA THR A 107 -5.27 -15.71 1.10
C THR A 107 -3.76 -15.89 1.20
N LEU A 108 -3.17 -16.49 0.17
CA LEU A 108 -1.74 -16.57 -0.01
C LEU A 108 -1.41 -16.03 -1.39
N GLY A 109 -0.41 -15.17 -1.49
CA GLY A 109 -0.05 -14.56 -2.75
C GLY A 109 1.42 -14.19 -2.83
N TRP A 110 1.89 -14.05 -4.06
CA TRP A 110 3.18 -13.50 -4.39
C TRP A 110 2.97 -12.26 -5.24
N ARG A 111 3.38 -11.11 -4.71
CA ARG A 111 3.32 -9.83 -5.40
C ARG A 111 4.70 -9.44 -5.90
N ARG A 112 4.77 -8.96 -7.13
CA ARG A 112 5.97 -8.42 -7.75
C ARG A 112 5.74 -6.99 -8.21
N ALA A 113 6.65 -6.10 -7.87
CA ALA A 113 6.67 -4.72 -8.32
C ALA A 113 7.61 -4.56 -9.52
N TYR A 114 7.19 -3.76 -10.48
CA TYR A 114 7.88 -3.45 -11.73
C TYR A 114 7.87 -1.93 -11.96
N GLY A 115 8.87 -1.41 -12.67
CA GLY A 115 9.06 0.03 -12.88
C GLY A 115 10.00 0.64 -11.85
N ASP A 116 9.65 1.81 -11.34
CA ASP A 116 10.51 2.62 -10.46
C ASP A 116 10.43 2.13 -9.01
N VAL A 117 10.91 0.90 -8.82
CA VAL A 117 11.04 0.25 -7.52
C VAL A 117 12.11 0.90 -6.63
N THR A 118 12.89 1.83 -7.19
CA THR A 118 13.73 2.76 -6.43
C THR A 118 13.23 4.16 -6.78
N PRO A 119 12.46 4.85 -5.90
CA PRO A 119 12.04 6.21 -6.18
C PRO A 119 13.28 7.11 -6.31
N GLU A 120 13.55 7.64 -7.49
CA GLU A 120 14.60 8.64 -7.67
C GLU A 120 13.97 10.04 -7.59
N SER A 121 14.31 10.79 -6.54
CA SER A 121 13.94 12.20 -6.41
C SER A 121 15.12 13.07 -6.82
N ARG A 122 14.87 14.20 -7.48
CA ARG A 122 15.93 15.15 -7.89
C ARG A 122 15.75 16.46 -7.12
N ALA A 123 16.74 16.80 -6.30
CA ALA A 123 16.76 18.06 -5.56
C ALA A 123 17.93 18.94 -6.02
N ALA A 124 17.81 20.25 -5.85
CA ALA A 124 18.90 21.19 -6.06
C ALA A 124 18.94 22.23 -4.94
N PHE A 125 20.13 22.59 -4.48
CA PHE A 125 20.29 23.80 -3.69
C PHE A 125 20.12 25.03 -4.58
N SER A 126 19.50 26.10 -4.07
CA SER A 126 19.33 27.35 -4.82
C SER A 126 20.68 27.84 -5.39
N GLY A 127 20.83 27.84 -6.72
CA GLY A 127 22.04 28.25 -7.44
C GLY A 127 23.12 27.16 -7.63
N GLY A 128 22.86 25.91 -7.22
CA GLY A 128 23.79 24.78 -7.31
C GLY A 128 23.41 23.71 -8.34
N SER A 129 24.27 22.69 -8.47
CA SER A 129 24.02 21.53 -9.34
C SER A 129 22.94 20.61 -8.76
N THR A 130 22.11 20.02 -9.63
CA THR A 130 21.08 19.05 -9.25
C THR A 130 21.74 17.77 -8.73
N PHE A 131 21.19 17.19 -7.66
CA PHE A 131 21.62 15.91 -7.11
C PHE A 131 20.42 14.97 -6.93
N GLU A 132 20.68 13.67 -7.08
CA GLU A 132 19.68 12.62 -6.95
C GLU A 132 19.59 12.14 -5.50
N LEU A 133 18.39 12.19 -4.92
CA LEU A 133 18.03 11.49 -3.69
C LEU A 133 17.31 10.20 -4.05
N SER A 134 17.92 9.06 -3.76
CA SER A 134 17.21 7.79 -3.77
C SER A 134 16.29 7.70 -2.55
N GLY A 135 14.99 7.60 -2.78
CA GLY A 135 13.98 7.28 -1.78
C GLY A 135 14.03 5.82 -1.36
N ALA A 136 13.21 5.45 -0.37
CA ALA A 136 13.15 4.08 0.13
C ALA A 136 12.75 3.11 -1.01
N PRO A 137 13.59 2.12 -1.33
CA PRO A 137 13.28 1.17 -2.40
C PRO A 137 12.04 0.36 -2.04
N ILE A 138 11.11 0.28 -2.99
CA ILE A 138 9.94 -0.58 -2.92
C ILE A 138 10.41 -1.98 -3.26
N ALA A 139 10.24 -2.90 -2.32
CA ALA A 139 10.73 -4.24 -2.49
C ALA A 139 10.13 -4.90 -3.74
N ARG A 140 11.01 -5.42 -4.60
CA ARG A 140 10.64 -5.96 -5.92
C ARG A 140 9.70 -7.15 -5.83
N SER A 141 9.78 -7.94 -4.77
CA SER A 141 8.92 -9.09 -4.54
C SER A 141 8.48 -9.14 -3.08
N ALA A 142 7.22 -9.47 -2.84
CA ALA A 142 6.64 -9.59 -1.52
C ALA A 142 5.69 -10.78 -1.43
N ALA A 143 5.75 -11.53 -0.33
CA ALA A 143 4.73 -12.49 0.03
C ALA A 143 3.53 -11.75 0.63
N VAL A 144 2.33 -12.09 0.18
CA VAL A 144 1.05 -11.57 0.68
C VAL A 144 0.33 -12.69 1.41
N LEU A 145 -0.07 -12.43 2.64
CA LEU A 145 -0.74 -13.39 3.51
C LEU A 145 -2.00 -12.73 4.06
N GLY A 146 -3.10 -13.47 4.10
CA GLY A 146 -4.35 -13.01 4.65
C GLY A 146 -5.06 -14.14 5.37
N ALA A 147 -5.67 -13.84 6.50
CA ALA A 147 -6.56 -14.75 7.19
C ALA A 147 -7.71 -13.95 7.80
N GLY A 148 -8.93 -14.49 7.71
CA GLY A 148 -10.10 -13.82 8.23
C GLY A 148 -11.21 -14.79 8.58
N VAL A 149 -12.19 -14.27 9.31
CA VAL A 149 -13.41 -14.98 9.64
C VAL A 149 -14.57 -14.00 9.67
N ASP A 150 -15.65 -14.35 8.99
CA ASP A 150 -16.93 -13.65 9.07
C ASP A 150 -17.95 -14.50 9.81
N LEU A 151 -18.63 -13.89 10.77
CA LEU A 151 -19.65 -14.50 11.62
C LEU A 151 -21.00 -13.85 11.30
N GLY A 152 -21.95 -14.61 10.79
CA GLY A 152 -23.34 -14.21 10.66
C GLY A 152 -24.07 -14.44 11.98
N LEU A 153 -24.25 -13.37 12.76
CA LEU A 153 -24.90 -13.42 14.08
C LEU A 153 -26.43 -13.49 13.95
N SER A 154 -26.99 -12.91 12.89
CA SER A 154 -28.40 -13.00 12.50
C SER A 154 -28.53 -12.85 10.98
N ASP A 155 -29.76 -12.90 10.45
CA ASP A 155 -30.04 -12.64 9.03
C ASP A 155 -29.65 -11.22 8.59
N THR A 156 -29.49 -10.29 9.53
CA THR A 156 -29.20 -8.87 9.27
C THR A 156 -27.87 -8.40 9.83
N LEU A 157 -27.25 -9.15 10.76
CA LEU A 157 -26.02 -8.73 11.45
C LEU A 157 -24.88 -9.71 11.17
N SER A 158 -23.76 -9.17 10.68
CA SER A 158 -22.51 -9.91 10.58
C SER A 158 -21.32 -9.14 11.15
N VAL A 159 -20.36 -9.89 11.67
CA VAL A 159 -19.10 -9.37 12.21
C VAL A 159 -17.94 -10.11 11.55
N GLY A 160 -16.99 -9.35 11.00
CA GLY A 160 -15.79 -9.87 10.36
C GLY A 160 -14.53 -9.40 11.06
N LEU A 161 -13.56 -10.30 11.20
CA LEU A 161 -12.20 -9.97 11.62
C LEU A 161 -11.22 -10.51 10.58
N SER A 162 -10.25 -9.69 10.20
CA SER A 162 -9.22 -10.11 9.24
C SER A 162 -7.85 -9.55 9.60
N TYR A 163 -6.82 -10.33 9.30
CA TYR A 163 -5.42 -9.96 9.40
C TYR A 163 -4.78 -10.14 8.03
N ASN A 164 -4.11 -9.08 7.55
CA ASN A 164 -3.39 -9.09 6.29
C ASN A 164 -1.94 -8.69 6.56
N GLY A 165 -1.01 -9.41 5.94
CA GLY A 165 0.41 -9.16 6.02
C GLY A 165 1.02 -9.15 4.64
N GLN A 166 2.04 -8.31 4.48
CA GLN A 166 2.91 -8.32 3.33
C GLN A 166 4.34 -8.26 3.80
N VAL A 167 5.13 -9.24 3.40
CA VAL A 167 6.53 -9.37 3.80
C VAL A 167 7.42 -9.36 2.58
N SER A 168 8.47 -8.55 2.62
CA SER A 168 9.47 -8.43 1.56
C SER A 168 10.87 -8.36 2.16
N SER A 169 11.91 -8.28 1.32
CA SER A 169 13.30 -8.17 1.78
C SER A 169 13.56 -6.95 2.66
N ASP A 170 12.86 -5.85 2.38
CA ASP A 170 13.21 -4.52 2.92
C ASP A 170 12.07 -3.87 3.72
N ALA A 171 10.85 -4.42 3.61
CA ALA A 171 9.66 -3.88 4.26
C ALA A 171 8.68 -4.98 4.69
N SER A 172 7.99 -4.76 5.81
CA SER A 172 6.91 -5.61 6.31
C SER A 172 5.74 -4.74 6.74
N ASP A 173 4.59 -4.94 6.10
CA ASP A 173 3.33 -4.27 6.44
C ASP A 173 2.36 -5.28 7.05
N GLN A 174 1.69 -4.90 8.12
CA GLN A 174 0.70 -5.72 8.80
C GLN A 174 -0.53 -4.88 9.11
N THR A 175 -1.71 -5.42 8.85
CA THR A 175 -2.99 -4.72 9.06
C THR A 175 -4.00 -5.67 9.68
N LEU A 176 -4.57 -5.23 10.81
CA LEU A 176 -5.71 -5.87 11.45
C LEU A 176 -6.96 -5.04 11.18
N ASN A 177 -8.03 -5.68 10.69
CA ASN A 177 -9.29 -5.02 10.41
C ASN A 177 -10.44 -5.75 11.11
N ALA A 178 -11.33 -4.99 11.73
CA ALA A 178 -12.62 -5.45 12.22
C ALA A 178 -13.75 -4.74 11.44
N ARG A 179 -14.78 -5.49 11.07
CA ARG A 179 -15.94 -4.99 10.31
C ARG A 179 -17.22 -5.45 10.98
N VAL A 180 -18.20 -4.55 11.03
CA VAL A 180 -19.58 -4.89 11.40
C VAL A 180 -20.48 -4.48 10.23
N THR A 181 -21.34 -5.39 9.77
CA THR A 181 -22.29 -5.12 8.69
C THR A 181 -23.70 -5.32 9.21
N LEU A 182 -24.57 -4.33 8.97
CA LEU A 182 -25.98 -4.38 9.28
C LEU A 182 -26.79 -4.19 7.99
N ALA A 183 -27.57 -5.19 7.61
CA ALA A 183 -28.50 -5.14 6.47
C ALA A 183 -29.92 -4.80 6.97
N PHE A 184 -30.67 -4.01 6.19
CA PHE A 184 -32.03 -3.56 6.48
C PHE A 184 -32.99 -3.94 5.34
#